data_AF-A0A4Y3KY26-F1
#
_entry.id   AF-A0A4Y3KY26-F1
#
_cell.length_a   1.000
_cell.length_b   1.000
_cell.length_c   1.000
_cell.angle_alpha   90.00
_cell.angle_beta   90.00
_cell.angle_gamma   90.00
#
_symmetry.space_group_name_H-M   'P 1'
#
loop_
_entity.id
_entity.type
_entity.pdbx_description
1 polymer ?
#
loop_
_entity_poly.entity_id
_entity_poly.type
_entity_poly.pdbx_seq_one_letter_code
_entity_poly.pdbx_strand_id
1 'polypeptide(L)'
;MTTHPSPTVLPSLPVFDTEFASRLNWLRAGVLGANDGIVSIAAMVVGVAAATPSVPAIAIAGAAGLVAGALSMASGEYVSVSSQRDAERSRAGDDVPHLTSAWHAAGASLVSFVVGGLVPLLVVLTTPAPARVPATFAAVVVALALTGDVSARLGGSAPGPAVRRNVLGGGLAMAVTYGVGLLVGIAV
;
A
#
# COMPACT_ATOMS: atom_id res chain seq x y z
N MET A 1 -6.55 -45.51 39.40
CA MET A 1 -5.88 -44.27 39.85
C MET A 1 -5.00 -43.80 38.70
N THR A 2 -5.58 -43.04 37.76
CA THR A 2 -4.92 -42.59 36.52
C THR A 2 -4.27 -41.24 36.80
N THR A 3 -2.95 -41.19 36.86
CA THR A 3 -2.19 -39.95 37.04
C THR A 3 -2.21 -39.16 35.73
N HIS A 4 -2.95 -38.05 35.68
CA HIS A 4 -2.84 -37.07 34.60
C HIS A 4 -1.41 -36.48 34.62
N PRO A 5 -0.70 -36.42 33.48
CA PRO A 5 0.57 -35.70 33.41
C PRO A 5 0.33 -34.21 33.63
N SER A 6 1.16 -33.57 34.45
CA SER A 6 1.10 -32.14 34.70
C SER A 6 1.34 -31.35 33.41
N PRO A 7 0.63 -30.24 33.17
CA PRO A 7 0.85 -29.41 31.99
C PRO A 7 2.29 -28.89 32.02
N THR A 8 3.04 -29.15 30.94
CA THR A 8 4.37 -28.59 30.75
C THR A 8 4.21 -27.09 30.50
N VAL A 9 4.58 -26.26 31.49
CA VAL A 9 4.59 -24.81 31.34
C VAL A 9 5.72 -24.47 30.37
N LEU A 10 5.37 -24.12 29.13
CA LEU A 10 6.33 -23.59 28.18
C LEU A 10 6.89 -22.26 28.73
N PRO A 11 8.20 -22.01 28.60
CA PRO A 11 8.79 -20.76 29.07
C PRO A 11 8.12 -19.56 28.39
N SER A 12 7.76 -18.53 29.17
CA SER A 12 7.17 -17.30 28.64
C SER A 12 8.17 -16.62 27.69
N LEU A 13 7.80 -16.44 26.42
CA LEU A 13 8.62 -15.72 25.45
C LEU A 13 8.92 -14.29 25.96
N PRO A 14 10.15 -13.79 25.80
CA PRO A 14 10.53 -12.48 26.31
C PRO A 14 9.70 -11.35 25.66
N VAL A 15 9.28 -10.38 26.46
CA VAL A 15 8.46 -9.21 26.07
C VAL A 15 9.08 -8.40 24.90
N PHE A 16 10.39 -8.51 24.67
CA PHE A 16 11.10 -7.84 23.58
C PHE A 16 10.67 -8.30 22.18
N ASP A 17 10.19 -9.54 22.00
CA ASP A 17 9.87 -10.08 20.67
C ASP A 17 8.50 -9.61 20.13
N THR A 18 7.58 -9.22 21.02
CA THR A 18 6.19 -8.87 20.67
C THR A 18 6.08 -7.45 20.10
N GLU A 19 6.77 -6.48 20.73
CA GLU A 19 6.80 -5.09 20.27
C GLU A 19 7.51 -4.97 18.92
N PHE A 20 8.61 -5.72 18.74
CA PHE A 20 9.37 -5.75 17.50
C PHE A 20 8.54 -6.32 16.34
N ALA A 21 7.84 -7.44 16.55
CA ALA A 21 6.95 -8.03 15.56
C ALA A 21 5.78 -7.10 15.17
N SER A 22 5.18 -6.41 16.14
CA SER A 22 4.16 -5.39 15.89
C SER A 22 4.68 -4.21 15.05
N ARG A 23 5.87 -3.70 15.38
CA ARG A 23 6.54 -2.62 14.62
C ARG A 23 6.83 -3.05 13.17
N LEU A 24 7.28 -4.28 12.97
CA LEU A 24 7.59 -4.79 11.63
C LEU A 24 6.32 -4.94 10.76
N ASN A 25 5.22 -5.45 11.34
CA ASN A 25 3.96 -5.57 10.62
C ASN A 25 3.35 -4.20 10.27
N TRP A 26 3.41 -3.26 11.22
CA TRP A 26 2.98 -1.87 11.00
C TRP A 26 3.79 -1.21 9.87
N LEU A 27 5.11 -1.40 9.89
CA LEU A 27 6.03 -0.82 8.90
C LEU A 27 5.80 -1.42 7.51
N ARG A 28 5.63 -2.74 7.41
CA ARG A 28 5.28 -3.42 6.15
C ARG A 28 3.96 -2.88 5.59
N ALA A 29 2.92 -2.83 6.42
CA ALA A 29 1.60 -2.35 6.01
C ALA A 29 1.66 -0.88 5.55
N GLY A 30 2.43 -0.04 6.24
CA GLY A 30 2.64 1.36 5.87
C GLY A 30 3.41 1.53 4.54
N VAL A 31 4.46 0.74 4.32
CA VAL A 31 5.21 0.76 3.05
C VAL A 31 4.33 0.29 1.89
N LEU A 32 3.61 -0.82 2.08
CA LEU A 32 2.67 -1.36 1.10
C LEU A 32 1.63 -0.29 0.76
N GLY A 33 1.07 0.36 1.79
CA GLY A 33 0.07 1.42 1.65
C GLY A 33 0.54 2.60 0.84
N ALA A 34 1.66 3.22 1.23
CA ALA A 34 2.21 4.34 0.50
C ALA A 34 2.46 4.00 -0.97
N ASN A 35 3.02 2.83 -1.25
CA ASN A 35 3.33 2.43 -2.60
C ASN A 35 2.09 2.21 -3.46
N ASP A 36 1.12 1.48 -2.92
CA ASP A 36 -0.12 1.19 -3.63
C ASP A 36 -0.94 2.46 -3.86
N GLY A 37 -0.95 3.38 -2.89
CA GLY A 37 -1.57 4.70 -3.01
C GLY A 37 -0.96 5.53 -4.14
N ILE A 38 0.37 5.60 -4.21
CA ILE A 38 1.07 6.32 -5.29
C ILE A 38 0.70 5.71 -6.65
N VAL A 39 0.86 4.40 -6.83
CA VAL A 39 0.69 3.76 -8.15
C VAL A 39 -0.77 3.77 -8.59
N SER A 40 -1.70 3.36 -7.73
CA SER A 40 -3.11 3.21 -8.10
C SER A 40 -3.76 4.56 -8.43
N ILE A 41 -3.51 5.59 -7.62
CA ILE A 41 -4.08 6.93 -7.86
C ILE A 41 -3.42 7.58 -9.06
N ALA A 42 -2.09 7.45 -9.23
CA ALA A 42 -1.41 7.93 -10.43
C ALA A 42 -1.98 7.30 -11.70
N ALA A 43 -2.09 5.96 -11.72
CA ALA A 43 -2.60 5.24 -12.87
C ALA A 43 -4.05 5.65 -13.19
N MET A 44 -4.90 5.81 -12.17
CA MET A 44 -6.28 6.25 -12.34
C MET A 44 -6.35 7.68 -12.90
N VAL A 45 -5.72 8.66 -12.25
CA VAL A 45 -5.85 10.06 -12.66
C VAL A 45 -5.17 10.35 -14.00
N VAL A 46 -4.07 9.67 -14.32
CA VAL A 46 -3.43 9.77 -15.64
C VAL A 46 -4.30 9.15 -16.73
N GLY A 47 -4.95 8.00 -16.46
CA GLY A 47 -5.90 7.41 -17.39
C GLY A 47 -7.08 8.34 -17.67
N VAL A 48 -7.69 8.91 -16.63
CA VAL A 48 -8.79 9.87 -16.79
C VAL A 48 -8.32 11.15 -17.50
N ALA A 49 -7.14 11.66 -17.18
CA ALA A 49 -6.57 12.84 -17.84
C ALA A 49 -6.21 12.59 -19.31
N ALA A 50 -6.01 11.33 -19.72
CA ALA A 50 -5.85 10.96 -21.13
C ALA A 50 -7.19 10.93 -21.88
N ALA A 51 -8.28 10.58 -21.17
CA ALA A 51 -9.62 10.49 -21.75
C ALA A 51 -10.34 11.85 -21.81
N THR A 52 -10.04 12.78 -20.90
CA THR A 52 -10.74 14.09 -20.86
C THR A 52 -9.85 15.23 -20.34
N PRO A 53 -9.99 16.46 -20.89
CA PRO A 53 -9.33 17.64 -20.36
C PRO A 53 -9.98 18.19 -19.08
N SER A 54 -11.18 17.71 -18.72
CA SER A 54 -12.00 18.23 -17.61
C SER A 54 -11.35 18.00 -16.24
N VAL A 55 -10.86 19.09 -15.63
CA VAL A 55 -10.27 19.05 -14.28
C VAL A 55 -11.27 18.56 -13.21
N PRO A 56 -12.55 18.98 -13.21
CA PRO A 56 -13.52 18.43 -12.27
C PRO A 56 -13.70 16.91 -12.38
N ALA A 57 -13.69 16.35 -13.61
CA ALA A 57 -13.80 14.91 -13.81
C ALA A 57 -12.58 14.17 -13.24
N ILE A 58 -11.38 14.68 -13.48
CA ILE A 58 -10.13 14.13 -12.92
C ILE A 58 -10.16 14.20 -11.38
N ALA A 59 -10.62 15.32 -10.81
CA ALA A 59 -10.69 15.52 -9.37
C ALA A 59 -11.66 14.55 -8.70
N ILE A 60 -12.87 14.39 -9.26
CA ILE A 60 -13.89 13.48 -8.73
C ILE A 60 -13.38 12.03 -8.81
N ALA A 61 -12.84 11.62 -9.95
CA ALA A 61 -12.31 10.27 -10.12
C ALA A 61 -11.15 9.99 -9.15
N GLY A 62 -10.19 10.91 -9.05
CA GLY A 62 -9.04 10.79 -8.16
C GLY A 62 -9.43 10.76 -6.69
N ALA A 63 -10.36 11.61 -6.25
CA ALA A 63 -10.86 11.62 -4.87
C ALA A 63 -11.65 10.34 -4.54
N ALA A 64 -12.52 9.89 -5.44
CA ALA A 64 -13.26 8.64 -5.28
C ALA A 64 -12.30 7.44 -5.22
N GLY A 65 -11.31 7.39 -6.11
CA GLY A 65 -10.26 6.37 -6.11
C GLY A 65 -9.43 6.37 -4.83
N LEU A 66 -9.09 7.55 -4.30
CA LEU A 66 -8.32 7.68 -3.06
C LEU A 66 -9.08 7.10 -1.86
N VAL A 67 -10.36 7.45 -1.73
CA VAL A 67 -11.21 6.94 -0.64
C VAL A 67 -11.47 5.45 -0.80
N ALA A 68 -11.89 5.02 -1.99
CA ALA A 68 -12.20 3.62 -2.25
C ALA A 68 -10.96 2.73 -2.08
N GLY A 69 -9.81 3.15 -2.61
CA GLY A 69 -8.54 2.45 -2.51
C GLY A 69 -8.05 2.35 -1.07
N ALA A 70 -8.07 3.45 -0.31
CA ALA A 70 -7.65 3.46 1.09
C ALA A 70 -8.49 2.52 1.95
N LEU A 71 -9.82 2.54 1.78
CA LEU A 71 -10.73 1.65 2.50
C LEU A 71 -10.56 0.18 2.10
N SER A 72 -10.43 -0.09 0.79
CA SER A 72 -10.19 -1.44 0.27
C SER A 72 -8.87 -2.01 0.77
N MET A 73 -7.84 -1.18 0.90
CA MET A 73 -6.55 -1.60 1.39
C MET A 73 -6.55 -1.85 2.89
N ALA A 74 -7.20 -0.97 3.66
CA ALA A 74 -7.36 -1.15 5.09
C ALA A 74 -8.13 -2.45 5.41
N SER A 75 -9.22 -2.70 4.68
CA SER A 75 -10.00 -3.93 4.85
C SER A 75 -9.22 -5.17 4.43
N GLY A 76 -8.51 -5.12 3.30
CA GLY A 76 -7.66 -6.22 2.85
C GLY A 76 -6.54 -6.56 3.84
N GLU A 77 -5.89 -5.54 4.39
CA GLU A 77 -4.82 -5.72 5.38
C GLU A 77 -5.38 -6.22 6.73
N TYR A 78 -6.53 -5.72 7.18
CA TYR A 78 -7.22 -6.25 8.36
C TYR A 78 -7.52 -7.74 8.22
N VAL A 79 -8.14 -8.12 7.10
CA VAL A 79 -8.51 -9.51 6.80
C VAL A 79 -7.26 -10.38 6.73
N SER A 80 -6.24 -9.97 5.97
CA SER A 80 -4.97 -10.69 5.83
C SER A 80 -4.34 -11.00 7.19
N VAL A 81 -4.19 -9.99 8.04
CA VAL A 81 -3.55 -10.18 9.35
C VAL A 81 -4.47 -10.98 10.29
N SER A 82 -5.80 -10.81 10.25
CA SER A 82 -6.72 -11.65 11.03
C SER A 82 -6.63 -13.12 10.63
N SER A 83 -6.62 -13.44 9.34
CA SER A 83 -6.52 -14.81 8.85
C SER A 83 -5.17 -15.45 9.18
N GLN A 84 -4.08 -14.68 9.16
CA GLN A 84 -2.78 -15.16 9.62
C GLN A 84 -2.81 -15.57 11.10
N ARG A 85 -3.44 -14.74 11.96
CA ARG A 85 -3.62 -15.09 13.37
C ARG A 85 -4.47 -16.33 13.58
N ASP A 86 -5.59 -16.43 12.85
CA ASP A 86 -6.49 -17.58 12.99
C ASP A 86 -5.82 -18.87 12.50
N ALA A 87 -5.00 -18.79 11.46
CA ALA A 87 -4.18 -19.91 11.01
C ALA A 87 -3.13 -20.32 12.04
N GLU A 88 -2.45 -19.36 12.69
CA GLU A 88 -1.49 -19.63 13.77
C GLU A 88 -2.16 -20.29 14.98
N ARG A 89 -3.31 -19.77 15.42
CA ARG A 89 -4.15 -20.36 16.49
C ARG A 89 -4.53 -21.80 16.20
N SER A 90 -4.98 -22.07 14.97
CA SER A 90 -5.40 -23.43 14.58
C SER A 90 -4.26 -24.45 14.64
N ARG A 91 -3.02 -24.02 14.45
CA ARG A 91 -1.83 -24.88 14.41
C ARG A 91 -1.17 -25.06 15.77
N ALA A 92 -1.13 -24.01 16.56
CA ALA A 92 -0.33 -23.99 17.80
C ALA A 92 -1.19 -23.90 19.07
N GLY A 93 -2.51 -23.84 18.94
CA GLY A 93 -3.44 -23.72 20.06
C GLY A 93 -3.60 -22.29 20.57
N ASP A 94 -4.51 -22.10 21.53
CA ASP A 94 -4.89 -20.78 22.07
C ASP A 94 -3.79 -20.14 22.95
N ASP A 95 -2.77 -20.90 23.34
CA ASP A 95 -1.68 -20.45 24.21
C ASP A 95 -0.60 -19.60 23.50
N VAL A 96 -0.71 -19.39 22.18
CA VAL A 96 0.26 -18.57 21.43
C VAL A 96 -0.06 -17.08 21.55
N PRO A 97 0.86 -16.25 22.09
CA PRO A 97 0.67 -14.81 22.15
C PRO A 97 0.50 -14.19 20.76
N HIS A 98 -0.55 -13.40 20.54
CA HIS A 98 -0.79 -12.73 19.26
C HIS A 98 0.06 -11.47 19.14
N LEU A 99 1.13 -11.55 18.34
CA LEU A 99 2.15 -10.51 18.24
C LEU A 99 1.82 -9.38 17.25
N THR A 100 0.75 -9.55 16.48
CA THR A 100 0.30 -8.57 15.49
C THR A 100 -1.02 -7.98 15.95
N SER A 101 -1.33 -6.76 15.53
CA SER A 101 -2.64 -6.14 15.71
C SER A 101 -3.21 -5.71 14.34
N ALA A 102 -4.36 -6.26 13.96
CA ALA A 102 -4.90 -6.13 12.61
C ALA A 102 -5.38 -4.70 12.37
N TRP A 103 -5.95 -4.09 13.41
CA TRP A 103 -6.31 -2.68 13.41
C TRP A 103 -5.13 -1.74 13.20
N HIS A 104 -3.99 -1.95 13.85
CA HIS A 104 -2.83 -1.08 13.61
C HIS A 104 -2.25 -1.25 12.20
N ALA A 105 -2.23 -2.47 11.66
CA ALA A 105 -1.78 -2.70 10.29
C ALA A 105 -2.72 -2.05 9.27
N ALA A 106 -4.03 -2.24 9.43
CA ALA A 106 -5.05 -1.62 8.58
C ALA A 106 -5.03 -0.09 8.68
N GLY A 107 -4.86 0.48 9.88
CA GLY A 107 -4.74 1.92 10.07
C GLY A 107 -3.48 2.49 9.42
N ALA A 108 -2.34 1.77 9.55
CA ALA A 108 -1.09 2.15 8.91
C ALA A 108 -1.21 2.13 7.39
N SER A 109 -1.78 1.08 6.81
CA SER A 109 -1.97 0.98 5.36
C SER A 109 -2.94 2.04 4.85
N LEU A 110 -4.04 2.32 5.57
CA LEU A 110 -5.00 3.37 5.22
C LEU A 110 -4.34 4.75 5.13
N VAL A 111 -3.64 5.16 6.20
CA VAL A 111 -3.04 6.49 6.27
C VAL A 111 -1.94 6.64 5.24
N SER A 112 -1.07 5.64 5.13
CA SER A 112 0.02 5.66 4.16
C SER A 112 -0.47 5.64 2.72
N PHE A 113 -1.52 4.88 2.39
CA PHE A 113 -2.17 4.90 1.07
C PHE A 113 -2.68 6.29 0.73
N VAL A 114 -3.39 6.94 1.65
CA VAL A 114 -3.88 8.31 1.44
C VAL A 114 -2.71 9.26 1.19
N VAL A 115 -1.68 9.22 2.05
CA VAL A 115 -0.49 10.08 1.90
C VAL A 115 0.21 9.83 0.56
N GLY A 116 0.38 8.57 0.17
CA GLY A 116 0.99 8.20 -1.11
C GLY A 116 0.16 8.68 -2.31
N GLY A 117 -1.15 8.44 -2.29
CA GLY A 117 -2.06 8.80 -3.37
C GLY A 117 -2.32 10.30 -3.50
N LEU A 118 -2.12 11.08 -2.44
CA LEU A 118 -2.21 12.54 -2.51
C LEU A 118 -1.13 13.15 -3.42
N VAL A 119 0.06 12.56 -3.53
CA VAL A 119 1.14 13.08 -4.38
C VAL A 119 0.71 13.20 -5.85
N PRO A 120 0.34 12.10 -6.55
CA PRO A 120 -0.12 12.20 -7.93
C PRO A 120 -1.40 13.03 -8.07
N LEU A 121 -2.32 12.95 -7.11
CA LEU A 121 -3.58 13.70 -7.15
C LEU A 121 -3.35 15.21 -7.08
N LEU A 122 -2.45 15.69 -6.23
CA LEU A 122 -2.14 17.11 -6.14
C LEU A 122 -1.41 17.60 -7.39
N VAL A 123 -0.46 16.82 -7.91
CA VAL A 123 0.30 17.19 -9.11
C VAL A 123 -0.61 17.29 -10.34
N VAL A 124 -1.49 16.31 -10.56
CA VAL A 124 -2.37 16.30 -11.74
C VAL A 124 -3.37 17.46 -11.73
N LEU A 125 -3.83 17.89 -10.55
CA LEU A 125 -4.83 18.95 -10.38
C LEU A 125 -4.23 20.36 -10.43
N THR A 126 -2.97 20.52 -10.02
CA THR A 126 -2.29 21.82 -10.01
C THR A 126 -1.52 22.11 -11.29
N THR A 127 -1.26 21.09 -12.12
CA THR A 127 -0.48 21.25 -13.35
C THR A 127 -1.37 21.64 -14.56
N PRO A 128 -0.95 22.65 -15.35
CA PRO A 128 -1.61 23.02 -16.61
C PRO A 128 -1.72 21.85 -17.60
N ALA A 129 -2.78 21.85 -18.42
CA ALA A 129 -3.12 20.74 -19.32
C ALA A 129 -1.96 20.22 -20.20
N PRO A 130 -1.09 21.07 -20.81
CA PRO A 130 -0.02 20.58 -21.67
C PRO A 130 1.05 19.74 -20.95
N ALA A 131 1.25 20.00 -19.65
CA ALA A 131 2.29 19.37 -18.86
C ALA A 131 1.74 18.38 -17.82
N ARG A 132 0.41 18.24 -17.72
CA ARG A 132 -0.26 17.50 -16.65
C ARG A 132 0.20 16.06 -16.51
N VAL A 133 0.14 15.29 -17.61
CA VAL A 133 0.53 13.88 -17.60
C VAL A 133 2.05 13.73 -17.41
N PRO A 134 2.93 14.43 -18.17
CA PRO A 134 4.37 14.35 -17.95
C PRO A 134 4.82 14.73 -16.52
N ALA A 135 4.26 15.79 -15.94
CA ALA A 135 4.60 16.23 -14.58
C ALA A 135 4.14 15.20 -13.53
N THR A 136 2.95 14.63 -13.69
CA THR A 136 2.44 13.58 -12.80
C THR A 136 3.33 12.34 -12.88
N PHE A 137 3.74 11.93 -14.09
CA PHE A 137 4.65 10.81 -14.28
C PHE A 137 6.00 11.05 -13.60
N ALA A 138 6.60 12.23 -13.80
CA ALA A 138 7.86 12.59 -13.17
C ALA A 138 7.77 12.58 -11.63
N ALA A 139 6.72 13.19 -11.07
CA ALA A 139 6.49 13.21 -9.63
C ALA A 139 6.32 11.79 -9.05
N VAL A 140 5.60 10.92 -9.77
CA VAL A 140 5.41 9.52 -9.35
C VAL A 140 6.70 8.73 -9.42
N VAL A 141 7.52 8.90 -10.46
CA VAL A 141 8.84 8.25 -10.53
C VAL A 141 9.70 8.64 -9.32
N VAL A 142 9.74 9.93 -8.97
CA VAL A 142 10.45 10.40 -7.78
C VAL A 142 9.85 9.78 -6.51
N ALA A 143 8.53 9.81 -6.35
CA ALA A 143 7.86 9.24 -5.20
C ALA A 143 8.14 7.73 -5.05
N LEU A 144 8.06 6.95 -6.13
CA LEU A 144 8.34 5.51 -6.15
C LEU A 144 9.83 5.19 -5.91
N ALA A 145 10.73 6.05 -6.37
CA ALA A 145 12.14 5.91 -6.07
C ALA A 145 12.42 6.15 -4.59
N LEU A 146 11.81 7.18 -3.99
CA LEU A 146 11.93 7.47 -2.56
C LEU A 146 11.32 6.35 -1.72
N THR A 147 10.09 5.91 -2.01
CA THR A 147 9.47 4.81 -1.27
C THR A 147 10.23 3.51 -1.46
N GLY A 148 10.73 3.21 -2.66
CA GLY A 148 11.56 2.03 -2.92
C GLY A 148 12.87 2.02 -2.13
N ASP A 149 13.56 3.17 -2.05
CA ASP A 149 14.81 3.31 -1.29
C ASP A 149 14.55 3.18 0.22
N VAL A 150 13.56 3.90 0.75
CA VAL A 150 13.18 3.86 2.16
C VAL A 150 12.76 2.44 2.57
N SER A 151 11.91 1.79 1.77
CA SER A 151 11.44 0.42 2.04
C SER A 151 12.58 -0.59 2.07
N ALA A 152 13.55 -0.44 1.16
CA ALA A 152 14.71 -1.32 1.13
C ALA A 152 15.58 -1.15 2.38
N ARG A 153 15.83 0.09 2.81
CA ARG A 153 16.60 0.39 4.02
C ARG A 153 15.93 -0.13 5.28
N LEU A 154 14.61 0.08 5.39
CA LEU A 154 13.83 -0.42 6.53
C LEU A 154 13.76 -1.95 6.55
N GLY A 155 13.78 -2.59 5.38
CA GLY A 155 13.81 -4.05 5.24
C GLY A 155 15.21 -4.67 5.23
N GLY A 156 16.29 -3.90 5.45
CA GLY A 156 17.66 -4.40 5.46
C GLY A 156 18.18 -4.95 4.11
N SER A 157 17.60 -4.51 2.99
CA SER A 157 17.91 -4.99 1.64
C SER A 157 18.54 -3.91 0.76
N ALA A 158 19.16 -4.32 -0.36
CA ALA A 158 19.82 -3.40 -1.29
C ALA A 158 18.79 -2.45 -1.97
N PRO A 159 18.96 -1.11 -1.90
CA PRO A 159 18.00 -0.14 -2.45
C PRO A 159 17.81 -0.21 -3.97
N GLY A 160 18.88 -0.40 -4.74
CA GLY A 160 18.82 -0.33 -6.21
C GLY A 160 17.79 -1.28 -6.85
N PRO A 161 17.80 -2.59 -6.56
CA PRO A 161 16.80 -3.52 -7.07
C PRO A 161 15.36 -3.19 -6.62
N ALA A 162 15.17 -2.71 -5.38
CA ALA A 162 13.86 -2.34 -4.87
C ALA A 162 13.28 -1.14 -5.63
N VAL A 163 14.07 -0.07 -5.75
CA VAL A 163 13.72 1.12 -6.53
C VAL A 163 13.37 0.76 -7.97
N ARG A 164 14.22 -0.04 -8.63
CA ARG A 164 14.00 -0.44 -10.02
C ARG A 164 12.69 -1.19 -10.20
N ARG A 165 12.41 -2.20 -9.36
CA ARG A 165 11.14 -2.95 -9.43
C ARG A 165 9.95 -2.03 -9.23
N ASN A 166 10.06 -1.10 -8.29
CA ASN A 166 8.96 -0.22 -7.93
C ASN A 166 8.63 0.77 -9.05
N VAL A 167 9.66 1.46 -9.56
CA VAL A 167 9.51 2.43 -10.65
C VAL A 167 9.05 1.75 -11.95
N LEU A 168 9.58 0.57 -12.28
CA LEU A 168 9.16 -0.16 -13.48
C LEU A 168 7.71 -0.64 -13.36
N GLY A 169 7.32 -1.21 -12.21
CA GLY A 169 5.96 -1.67 -11.97
C GLY A 169 4.95 -0.52 -12.02
N GLY A 170 5.22 0.57 -11.30
CA GLY A 170 4.37 1.75 -11.28
C GLY A 170 4.30 2.46 -12.63
N GLY A 171 5.44 2.63 -13.31
CA GLY A 171 5.49 3.23 -14.64
C GLY A 171 4.72 2.42 -15.68
N LEU A 172 4.80 1.09 -15.64
CA LEU A 172 4.01 0.22 -16.52
C LEU A 172 2.52 0.35 -16.25
N ALA A 173 2.10 0.34 -14.98
CA ALA A 173 0.69 0.52 -14.63
C ALA A 173 0.13 1.85 -15.17
N MET A 174 0.87 2.94 -15.00
CA MET A 174 0.50 4.25 -15.53
C MET A 174 0.46 4.28 -17.07
N ALA A 175 1.43 3.65 -17.74
CA ALA A 175 1.46 3.60 -19.20
C ALA A 175 0.25 2.84 -19.77
N VAL A 176 -0.12 1.73 -19.13
CA VAL A 176 -1.29 0.93 -19.52
C VAL A 176 -2.58 1.71 -19.32
N THR A 177 -2.79 2.33 -18.15
CA THR A 177 -4.03 3.08 -17.89
C THR A 177 -4.12 4.36 -18.71
N TYR A 178 -2.99 5.02 -18.99
CA TYR A 178 -2.92 6.12 -19.96
C TYR A 178 -3.39 5.66 -21.34
N GLY A 179 -2.89 4.51 -21.82
CA GLY A 179 -3.32 3.91 -23.09
C GLY A 179 -4.81 3.60 -23.12
N VAL A 180 -5.37 3.02 -22.04
CA VAL A 180 -6.82 2.80 -21.92
C VAL A 180 -7.58 4.13 -21.99
N GLY A 181 -7.11 5.16 -21.30
CA GLY A 181 -7.73 6.48 -21.35
C GLY A 181 -7.71 7.10 -22.75
N LEU A 182 -6.62 6.94 -23.50
CA LEU A 182 -6.57 7.36 -24.91
C LEU A 182 -7.60 6.61 -25.77
N LEU A 183 -7.76 5.29 -25.57
CA LEU A 183 -8.73 4.48 -26.31
C LEU A 183 -10.19 4.82 -25.98
N VAL A 184 -10.47 5.24 -24.76
CA VAL A 184 -11.83 5.69 -24.37
C VAL A 184 -12.08 7.11 -24.85
N GLY A 185 -11.08 8.01 -24.77
CA GLY A 185 -11.19 9.40 -25.19
C GLY A 185 -11.43 9.57 -26.70
N ILE A 186 -11.01 8.61 -27.54
CA ILE A 186 -11.35 8.59 -28.98
C ILE A 186 -12.80 8.18 -29.26
N ALA A 187 -13.50 7.61 -28.28
CA ALA A 187 -14.86 7.07 -28.44
C ALA A 187 -15.96 8.04 -27.97
N VAL A 188 -15.61 9.20 -27.43
CA VAL A 188 -16.51 10.21 -26.84
C VAL A 188 -16.41 11.54 -27.57
#